data_AF-A0A8C9P5Y1-F1
#
_entry.id   AF-A0A8C9P5Y1-F1
#
_cell.length_a   1.000
_cell.length_b   1.000
_cell.length_c   1.000
_cell.angle_alpha   90.00
_cell.angle_beta   90.00
_cell.angle_gamma   90.00
#
_symmetry.space_group_name_H-M   'P 1'
#
loop_
_entity.id
_entity.type
_entity.pdbx_description
1 polymer ?
#
loop_
_entity_poly.entity_id
_entity_poly.type
_entity_poly.pdbx_seq_one_letter_code
_entity_poly.pdbx_strand_id
1 'polypeptide(L)'
;RPDPEPDLSPARLLNSSCSLEKTLRCSCSFHGIPTPSVQWWVGGVPVGVNSVDGGLQVTSTTLGPWANSTISLRGDPEIVRRLHCAGRNPYGIHTSSIFLIPGKSSVSSVFLRGLVQGTVYGAMASALLLFCLVLLA
;
A
#
# COMPACT_ATOMS: atom_id res chain seq x y z
N ARG A 1 22.82 -12.84 45.06
CA ARG A 1 21.89 -13.49 44.11
C ARG A 1 22.12 -12.77 42.79
N PRO A 2 22.60 -13.42 41.72
CA PRO A 2 22.68 -12.77 40.42
C PRO A 2 21.26 -12.34 40.03
N ASP A 3 21.08 -11.10 39.61
CA ASP A 3 19.81 -10.65 39.06
C ASP A 3 19.50 -11.49 37.80
N PRO A 4 18.22 -11.88 37.56
CA PRO A 4 17.87 -12.64 36.37
C PRO A 4 18.24 -11.84 35.13
N GLU A 5 19.04 -12.46 34.25
CA GLU A 5 19.41 -11.88 32.96
C GLU A 5 18.14 -11.52 32.18
N PRO A 6 18.03 -10.29 31.65
CA PRO A 6 16.85 -9.91 30.88
C PRO A 6 16.72 -10.81 29.65
N ASP A 7 15.53 -11.35 29.40
CA ASP A 7 15.23 -12.18 28.23
C ASP A 7 15.31 -11.33 26.95
N LEU A 8 16.51 -11.24 26.35
CA LEU A 8 16.77 -10.44 25.17
C LEU A 8 16.29 -11.17 23.91
N SER A 9 15.54 -10.47 23.06
CA SER A 9 15.03 -11.05 21.82
C SER A 9 15.03 -10.05 20.66
N PRO A 10 15.40 -10.49 19.44
CA PRO A 10 15.39 -9.64 18.26
C PRO A 10 13.95 -9.27 17.87
N ALA A 11 13.79 -8.14 17.18
CA ALA A 11 12.50 -7.71 16.66
C ALA A 11 11.93 -8.77 15.70
N ARG A 12 10.71 -9.25 15.97
CA ARG A 12 9.99 -10.21 15.13
C ARG A 12 8.60 -9.70 14.81
N LEU A 13 8.23 -9.77 13.54
CA LEU A 13 6.85 -9.53 13.11
C LEU A 13 5.96 -10.67 13.60
N LEU A 14 4.87 -10.32 14.29
CA LEU A 14 3.84 -11.26 14.73
C LEU A 14 2.65 -11.27 13.80
N ASN A 15 2.19 -10.09 13.38
CA ASN A 15 1.02 -9.95 12.53
C ASN A 15 1.14 -8.73 11.62
N SER A 16 0.57 -8.85 10.43
CA SER A 16 0.36 -7.75 9.50
C SER A 16 -0.96 -7.93 8.77
N SER A 17 -1.80 -6.90 8.76
CA SER A 17 -3.09 -6.92 8.09
C SER A 17 -3.42 -5.59 7.44
N CYS A 18 -4.23 -5.62 6.39
CA CYS A 18 -4.73 -4.43 5.72
C CYS A 18 -6.21 -4.58 5.37
N SER A 19 -6.98 -3.51 5.54
CA SER A 19 -8.36 -3.41 5.12
C SER A 19 -8.59 -2.13 4.33
N LEU A 20 -9.43 -2.21 3.31
CA LEU A 20 -9.82 -1.09 2.47
C LEU A 20 -11.32 -0.83 2.69
N GLU A 21 -11.65 0.26 3.37
CA GLU A 21 -13.02 0.76 3.50
C GLU A 21 -13.14 2.14 2.83
N LYS A 22 -13.31 3.22 3.59
CA LYS A 22 -13.24 4.61 3.09
C LYS A 22 -11.80 5.09 2.90
N THR A 23 -10.88 4.47 3.64
CA THR A 23 -9.45 4.73 3.65
C THR A 23 -8.75 3.40 3.77
N LEU A 24 -7.58 3.24 3.16
CA LEU A 24 -6.77 2.05 3.39
C LEU A 24 -6.19 2.11 4.79
N ARG A 25 -6.41 1.07 5.59
CA ARG A 25 -5.86 0.93 6.94
C ARG A 25 -5.02 -0.34 7.01
N CYS A 26 -3.76 -0.20 7.36
CA CYS A 26 -2.83 -1.31 7.55
C CYS A 26 -2.26 -1.30 8.95
N SER A 27 -2.04 -2.48 9.54
CA SER A 27 -1.46 -2.65 10.88
C SER A 27 -0.31 -3.65 10.82
N CYS A 28 0.74 -3.36 11.59
CA CYS A 28 1.86 -4.27 11.86
C CYS A 28 2.11 -4.35 13.35
N SER A 29 2.27 -5.58 13.85
CA SER A 29 2.59 -5.87 15.24
C SER A 29 3.95 -6.56 15.32
N PHE A 30 4.83 -6.00 16.14
CA PHE A 30 6.16 -6.53 16.41
C PHE A 30 6.31 -6.87 17.89
N HIS A 31 7.12 -7.88 18.16
CA HIS A 31 7.58 -8.23 19.49
C HIS A 31 9.11 -8.26 19.52
N GLY A 32 9.68 -7.79 20.62
CA GLY A 32 11.12 -7.86 20.87
C GLY A 32 11.46 -7.26 22.21
N ILE A 33 12.60 -7.65 22.75
CA ILE A 33 13.12 -7.11 24.01
C ILE A 33 14.55 -6.66 23.75
N PRO A 34 14.85 -5.35 23.83
CA PRO A 34 13.97 -4.21 24.09
C PRO A 34 12.88 -4.02 23.04
N THR A 35 11.81 -3.33 23.45
CA THR A 35 10.64 -3.02 22.62
C THR A 35 11.06 -2.41 21.28
N PRO A 36 10.62 -2.97 20.14
CA PRO A 36 11.03 -2.49 18.84
C PRO A 36 10.38 -1.13 18.48
N SER A 37 11.14 -0.28 17.79
CA SER A 37 10.59 0.89 17.10
C SER A 37 10.03 0.47 15.74
N VAL A 38 8.88 1.02 15.34
CA VAL A 38 8.25 0.69 14.05
C VAL A 38 8.35 1.88 13.09
N GLN A 39 8.82 1.63 11.86
CA GLN A 39 8.92 2.60 10.78
C GLN A 39 8.14 2.14 9.55
N TRP A 40 7.32 3.02 8.98
CA TRP A 40 6.60 2.77 7.73
C TRP A 40 7.31 3.37 6.54
N TRP A 41 7.15 2.72 5.38
CA TRP A 41 7.66 3.17 4.09
C TRP A 41 6.57 3.06 3.03
N VAL A 42 6.37 4.13 2.25
CA VAL A 42 5.43 4.16 1.12
C VAL A 42 6.20 4.51 -0.13
N GLY A 43 6.22 3.62 -1.12
CA GLY A 43 6.97 3.85 -2.37
C GLY A 43 8.48 3.97 -2.17
N GLY A 44 9.02 3.43 -1.07
CA GLY A 44 10.44 3.56 -0.71
C GLY A 44 10.81 4.84 0.05
N VAL A 45 9.83 5.67 0.42
CA VAL A 45 10.04 6.87 1.25
C VAL A 45 9.53 6.62 2.68
N PRO A 46 10.29 6.94 3.73
CA PRO A 46 9.87 6.72 5.10
C PRO A 46 8.78 7.73 5.47
N VAL A 47 7.74 7.25 6.14
CA VAL A 47 6.60 8.07 6.57
C VAL A 47 6.81 8.52 8.01
N GLY A 48 6.76 9.84 8.24
CA GLY A 48 6.80 10.41 9.58
C GLY A 48 5.45 10.29 10.30
N VAL A 49 5.46 10.37 11.64
CA VAL A 49 4.27 10.22 12.48
C VAL A 49 3.20 11.32 12.23
N ASN A 50 3.52 12.39 11.47
CA ASN A 50 2.59 13.45 11.08
C ASN A 50 2.90 14.00 9.68
N SER A 51 3.05 13.14 8.68
CA SER A 51 3.29 13.60 7.30
C SER A 51 2.04 14.26 6.72
N VAL A 52 2.02 15.61 6.71
CA VAL A 52 1.02 16.45 6.01
C VAL A 52 1.34 16.49 4.52
N ASP A 53 1.57 15.33 3.91
CA ASP A 53 1.73 15.24 2.47
C ASP A 53 0.85 14.09 1.97
N GLY A 54 -0.18 14.44 1.20
CA GLY A 54 -1.06 13.46 0.56
C GLY A 54 -2.07 12.71 1.45
N GLY A 55 -2.44 13.22 2.63
CA GLY A 55 -3.53 12.63 3.44
C GLY A 55 -3.16 11.36 4.21
N LEU A 56 -1.88 11.17 4.49
CA LEU A 56 -1.35 10.01 5.19
C LEU A 56 -1.29 10.24 6.71
N GLN A 57 -1.85 9.32 7.48
CA GLN A 57 -1.86 9.38 8.94
C GLN A 57 -1.26 8.09 9.51
N VAL A 58 -0.19 8.21 10.29
CA VAL A 58 0.42 7.09 11.00
C VAL A 58 0.07 7.20 12.47
N THR A 59 -0.34 6.10 13.09
CA THR A 59 -0.60 6.00 14.52
C THR A 59 0.16 4.81 15.06
N SER A 60 1.13 5.05 15.94
CA SER A 60 1.94 4.00 16.55
C SER A 60 1.71 3.94 18.05
N THR A 61 1.47 2.75 18.57
CA THR A 61 1.24 2.49 19.99
C THR A 61 2.21 1.42 20.48
N THR A 62 2.95 1.73 21.54
CA THR A 62 3.89 0.80 22.19
C THR A 62 3.37 0.42 23.57
N LEU A 63 3.33 -0.88 23.87
CA LEU A 63 2.90 -1.42 25.17
C LEU A 63 3.84 -2.57 25.55
N GLY A 64 4.65 -2.41 26.59
CA GLY A 64 5.61 -3.45 27.00
C GLY A 64 6.54 -3.87 25.85
N PRO A 65 6.88 -5.17 25.69
CA PRO A 65 7.70 -5.67 24.56
C PRO A 65 6.97 -5.68 23.20
N TRP A 66 5.72 -5.21 23.15
CA TRP A 66 4.92 -5.15 21.94
C TRP A 66 4.90 -3.74 21.35
N ALA A 67 5.14 -3.65 20.05
CA ALA A 67 4.97 -2.42 19.28
C ALA A 67 3.94 -2.65 18.18
N ASN A 68 2.81 -1.96 18.27
CA ASN A 68 1.75 -2.01 17.28
C ASN A 68 1.70 -0.68 16.54
N SER A 69 1.83 -0.72 15.23
CA SER A 69 1.73 0.48 14.41
C SER A 69 0.63 0.29 13.38
N THR A 70 -0.15 1.34 13.17
CA THR A 70 -1.24 1.39 12.20
C THR A 70 -1.03 2.60 11.30
N ILE A 71 -1.20 2.42 10.00
CA ILE A 71 -1.15 3.48 9.01
C ILE A 71 -2.50 3.56 8.30
N SER A 72 -3.04 4.77 8.17
CA SER A 72 -4.22 5.07 7.39
C SER A 72 -3.88 6.03 6.25
N LEU A 73 -4.31 5.69 5.05
CA LEU A 73 -4.08 6.46 3.83
C LEU A 73 -5.44 6.99 3.34
N ARG A 74 -5.62 8.33 3.33
CA ARG A 74 -6.75 9.00 2.65
C ARG A 74 -6.34 9.33 1.23
N GLY A 75 -6.93 8.62 0.26
CA GLY A 75 -6.70 8.82 -1.16
C GLY A 75 -7.02 7.53 -1.92
N ASP A 76 -7.29 7.65 -3.22
CA ASP A 76 -7.36 6.48 -4.09
C ASP A 76 -5.98 5.82 -4.10
N PRO A 77 -5.83 4.50 -3.88
CA PRO A 77 -4.59 3.78 -4.13
C PRO A 77 -4.27 3.71 -5.63
N GLU A 78 -4.29 4.86 -6.29
CA GLU A 78 -3.78 5.04 -7.65
C GLU A 78 -2.25 4.93 -7.58
N ILE A 79 -1.72 4.06 -8.45
CA ILE A 79 -0.35 3.53 -8.47
C ILE A 79 -0.18 2.34 -7.50
N VAL A 80 0.41 1.26 -8.02
CA VAL A 80 0.92 0.11 -7.25
C VAL A 80 1.90 0.61 -6.19
N ARG A 81 1.38 1.03 -5.04
CA ARG A 81 2.17 1.55 -3.93
C ARG A 81 2.66 0.37 -3.11
N ARG A 82 3.98 0.18 -3.10
CA ARG A 82 4.65 -0.75 -2.18
C ARG A 82 4.65 -0.13 -0.79
N LEU A 83 3.87 -0.71 0.12
CA LEU A 83 3.84 -0.34 1.53
C LEU A 83 4.73 -1.31 2.31
N HIS A 84 5.60 -0.80 3.18
CA HIS A 84 6.42 -1.64 4.05
C HIS A 84 6.36 -1.15 5.49
N CYS A 85 6.41 -2.08 6.43
CA CYS A 85 6.62 -1.78 7.85
C CYS A 85 7.87 -2.53 8.33
N ALA A 86 8.71 -1.85 9.08
CA ALA A 86 9.92 -2.43 9.67
C ALA A 86 9.92 -2.21 11.17
N GLY A 87 10.10 -3.29 11.92
CA GLY A 87 10.34 -3.27 13.36
C GLY A 87 11.85 -3.41 13.62
N ARG A 88 12.41 -2.51 14.41
CA ARG A 88 13.84 -2.45 14.74
C ARG A 88 14.05 -2.42 16.25
N ASN A 89 14.96 -3.26 16.74
CA ASN A 89 15.56 -3.11 18.06
C ASN A 89 17.09 -3.30 17.96
N PRO A 90 17.88 -3.13 19.05
CA PRO A 90 19.34 -3.27 19.00
C PRO A 90 19.84 -4.64 18.51
N TYR A 91 19.00 -5.68 18.62
CA TYR A 91 19.34 -7.06 18.32
C TYR A 91 18.86 -7.53 16.94
N GLY A 92 18.06 -6.74 16.23
CA GLY A 92 17.60 -7.12 14.89
C GLY A 92 16.57 -6.20 14.27
N ILE A 93 16.35 -6.42 12.97
CA ILE A 93 15.34 -5.73 12.17
C ILE A 93 14.53 -6.78 11.41
N HIS A 94 13.21 -6.65 11.45
CA HIS A 94 12.31 -7.48 10.64
C HIS A 94 11.39 -6.58 9.83
N THR A 95 11.35 -6.79 8.52
CA THR A 95 10.55 -6.01 7.57
C THR A 95 9.41 -6.85 6.98
N SER A 96 8.23 -6.27 6.86
CA SER A 96 7.10 -6.81 6.11
C SER A 96 6.78 -5.96 4.89
N SER A 97 6.51 -6.60 3.76
CA SER A 97 6.05 -5.94 2.53
C SER A 97 4.57 -6.22 2.31
N ILE A 98 3.80 -5.16 2.07
CA ILE A 98 2.38 -5.18 1.77
C ILE A 98 2.19 -4.62 0.36
N PHE A 99 1.67 -5.45 -0.53
CA PHE A 99 1.34 -5.05 -1.89
C PHE A 99 -0.14 -4.67 -1.97
N LEU A 100 -0.40 -3.44 -2.41
CA LEU A 100 -1.75 -2.94 -2.62
C LEU A 100 -2.10 -3.10 -4.09
N ILE A 101 -3.16 -3.87 -4.37
CA ILE A 101 -3.73 -3.99 -5.71
C ILE A 101 -4.94 -3.04 -5.78
N PRO A 102 -4.97 -2.07 -6.70
CA PRO A 102 -6.11 -1.17 -6.82
C PRO A 102 -7.41 -1.93 -7.06
N GLY A 103 -8.48 -1.42 -6.46
CA GLY A 103 -9.80 -2.04 -6.54
C GLY A 103 -10.30 -2.16 -7.98
N LYS A 104 -11.12 -3.19 -8.23
CA LYS A 104 -11.67 -3.55 -9.55
C LYS A 104 -12.36 -2.40 -10.31
N SER A 105 -12.75 -1.33 -9.62
CA SER A 105 -13.40 -0.13 -10.20
C SER A 105 -12.46 0.72 -11.06
N SER A 106 -11.22 0.96 -10.64
CA SER A 106 -10.27 1.81 -11.40
C SER A 106 -9.90 1.14 -12.72
N VAL A 107 -9.51 -0.15 -12.65
CA VAL A 107 -9.17 -0.96 -13.84
C VAL A 107 -10.35 -1.08 -14.81
N SER A 108 -11.58 -1.26 -14.28
CA SER A 108 -12.80 -1.34 -15.10
C SER A 108 -13.06 -0.03 -15.85
N SER A 109 -12.87 1.12 -15.20
CA SER A 109 -13.13 2.43 -15.82
C SER A 109 -12.17 2.76 -16.97
N VAL A 110 -10.89 2.40 -16.83
CA VAL A 110 -9.86 2.58 -17.87
C VAL A 110 -10.15 1.65 -19.05
N PHE A 111 -10.51 0.40 -18.76
CA PHE A 111 -10.88 -0.57 -19.79
C PHE A 111 -12.14 -0.15 -20.58
N LEU A 112 -13.18 0.33 -19.88
CA LEU A 112 -14.40 0.86 -20.49
C LEU A 112 -14.12 2.07 -21.39
N ARG A 113 -13.28 3.01 -20.95
CA ARG A 113 -12.87 4.15 -21.79
C ARG A 113 -12.13 3.69 -23.05
N GLY A 114 -11.21 2.74 -22.90
CA GLY A 114 -10.48 2.15 -24.03
C GLY A 114 -11.40 1.44 -25.01
N LEU A 115 -12.38 0.68 -24.51
CA LEU A 115 -13.38 0.01 -25.34
C LEU A 115 -14.21 1.03 -26.13
N VAL A 116 -14.77 2.05 -25.46
CA VAL A 116 -15.60 3.09 -26.11
C VAL A 116 -14.82 3.85 -27.18
N GLN A 117 -13.58 4.26 -26.90
CA GLN A 117 -12.74 4.91 -27.92
C GLN A 117 -12.48 3.98 -29.11
N GLY A 118 -12.14 2.71 -28.85
CA GLY A 118 -11.92 1.71 -29.89
C GLY A 118 -13.12 1.54 -30.82
N THR A 119 -14.34 1.44 -30.26
CA THR A 119 -15.56 1.29 -31.06
C THR A 119 -15.85 2.52 -31.92
N VAL A 120 -15.67 3.72 -31.39
CA VAL A 120 -15.95 4.98 -32.11
C VAL A 120 -14.98 5.17 -33.27
N TYR A 121 -13.66 5.06 -33.02
CA TYR A 121 -12.66 5.23 -34.07
C TYR A 121 -12.75 4.10 -35.12
N GLY A 122 -13.03 2.88 -34.70
CA GLY A 122 -13.23 1.74 -35.60
C GLY A 122 -14.45 1.92 -36.51
N ALA A 123 -15.58 2.38 -35.97
CA ALA A 123 -16.79 2.62 -36.76
C ALA A 123 -16.58 3.77 -37.77
N MET A 124 -15.92 4.85 -37.36
CA MET A 124 -15.60 5.98 -38.23
C MET A 124 -14.70 5.56 -39.40
N ALA A 125 -13.61 4.83 -39.13
CA ALA A 125 -12.70 4.34 -40.16
C ALA A 125 -13.43 3.40 -41.14
N SER A 126 -14.26 2.50 -40.63
CA SER A 126 -15.03 1.55 -41.44
C SER A 126 -16.04 2.26 -42.36
N ALA A 127 -16.74 3.26 -41.85
CA ALA A 127 -17.69 4.04 -42.64
C ALA A 127 -17.01 4.85 -43.75
N LEU A 128 -15.87 5.48 -43.46
CA LEU A 128 -15.07 6.21 -44.45
C LEU A 128 -14.55 5.28 -45.55
N LEU A 129 -14.09 4.09 -45.17
CA LEU A 129 -13.57 3.10 -46.12
C LEU A 129 -14.67 2.60 -47.06
N LEU A 130 -15.87 2.30 -46.53
CA LEU A 130 -17.03 1.94 -47.33
C LEU A 130 -17.47 3.08 -48.27
N PHE A 131 -17.48 4.32 -47.78
CA PHE A 131 -17.80 5.49 -48.61
C PHE A 131 -16.82 5.67 -49.76
N CYS A 132 -15.51 5.52 -49.50
CA CYS A 132 -14.49 5.55 -50.53
C CYS A 132 -14.69 4.45 -51.59
N LEU A 133 -15.03 3.23 -51.18
CA LEU A 133 -15.27 2.12 -52.12
C LEU A 133 -16.47 2.38 -53.02
N VAL A 134 -17.54 3.00 -52.50
CA VAL A 134 -18.72 3.38 -53.30
C VAL A 134 -18.40 4.48 -54.32
N LEU A 135 -17.56 5.45 -53.96
CA LEU A 135 -17.12 6.50 -54.88
C LEU A 135 -16.18 5.99 -55.99
N LEU A 136 -15.48 4.88 -55.73
CA LEU A 136 -14.54 4.26 -56.66
C LEU A 136 -15.20 3.19 -57.55
N ALA A 137 -16.45 2.82 -57.27
CA ALA A 137 -17.26 1.89 -58.05
C ALA A 137 -18.06 2.61 -59.14
#